data_AF-A0A1B6HDT1-F1
#
_entry.id   AF-A0A1B6HDT1-F1
#
_cell.length_a   1.000
_cell.length_b   1.000
_cell.length_c   1.000
_cell.angle_alpha   90.00
_cell.angle_beta   90.00
_cell.angle_gamma   90.00
#
_symmetry.space_group_name_H-M   'P 1'
#
loop_
_entity.id
_entity.type
_entity.pdbx_description
1 polymer ?
#
loop_
_entity_poly.entity_id
_entity_poly.type
_entity_poly.pdbx_seq_one_letter_code
_entity_poly.pdbx_strand_id
1 'polypeptide(L)'
;TANSYPAIVADMLSDAIACIGFTWIASPACTELEVVMLDWLGKMLDLPAPFLACSGGKGGGVIQGTASEATLVALLGAKAKMIRRVKEEHPDWSDYDIVRKLVGYCSDQA
;
A
#
# COMPACT_ATOMS: atom_id res chain seq x y z
N THR A 1 6.37 -19.89 -0.73
CA THR A 1 7.02 -19.04 -1.74
C THR A 1 6.51 -19.45 -3.09
N ALA A 2 5.90 -18.53 -3.84
CA ALA A 2 5.50 -18.81 -5.22
C ALA A 2 6.75 -18.86 -6.09
N ASN A 3 6.93 -19.91 -6.89
CA ASN A 3 8.05 -20.04 -7.81
C ASN A 3 7.51 -20.59 -9.13
N SER A 4 7.69 -19.83 -10.21
CA SER A 4 7.24 -20.21 -11.54
C SER A 4 8.26 -19.73 -12.58
N TYR A 5 8.38 -20.46 -13.69
CA TYR A 5 9.29 -20.07 -14.78
C TYR A 5 9.07 -18.63 -15.27
N PRO A 6 7.81 -18.14 -15.46
CA PRO A 6 7.58 -16.75 -15.84
C PRO A 6 8.10 -15.74 -14.81
N ALA A 7 7.93 -16.03 -13.52
CA ALA A 7 8.41 -15.15 -12.46
C ALA A 7 9.94 -15.05 -12.44
N ILE A 8 10.65 -16.18 -12.65
CA ILE A 8 12.12 -16.18 -12.73
C ILE A 8 12.61 -15.34 -13.90
N VAL A 9 12.00 -15.49 -15.09
CA VAL A 9 12.39 -14.71 -16.27
C VAL A 9 12.08 -13.22 -16.09
N ALA A 10 10.96 -12.88 -15.46
CA ALA A 10 10.61 -11.49 -15.15
C ALA A 10 11.60 -10.86 -14.16
N ASP A 11 12.04 -11.61 -13.15
CA ASP A 11 13.03 -11.16 -12.17
C ASP A 11 14.39 -10.88 -12.84
N MET A 12 14.87 -11.82 -13.68
CA MET A 12 16.10 -11.63 -14.47
C MET A 12 16.03 -10.39 -15.39
N LEU A 13 14.86 -10.12 -15.98
CA LEU A 13 14.66 -8.93 -16.81
C LEU A 13 14.64 -7.64 -15.97
N SER A 14 13.97 -7.66 -14.82
CA SER A 14 13.94 -6.53 -13.88
C SER A 14 15.35 -6.17 -13.40
N ASP A 15 16.15 -7.18 -13.03
CA ASP A 15 17.54 -7.03 -12.63
C ASP A 15 18.42 -6.47 -13.77
N ALA A 16 18.16 -6.88 -15.02
CA ALA A 16 18.88 -6.34 -16.17
C ALA A 16 18.55 -4.88 -16.45
N ILE A 17 17.29 -4.45 -16.22
CA ILE A 17 16.86 -3.06 -16.36
C ILE A 17 17.43 -2.20 -15.21
N ALA A 18 17.48 -2.76 -14.00
CA ALA A 18 18.04 -2.13 -12.80
C ALA A 18 17.51 -0.71 -12.51
N CYS A 19 16.26 -0.40 -12.93
CA CYS A 19 15.68 0.92 -12.69
C CYS A 19 15.22 1.06 -11.24
N ILE A 20 15.37 2.27 -10.68
CA ILE A 20 14.95 2.55 -9.31
C ILE A 20 13.77 3.53 -9.33
N GLY A 21 12.56 2.98 -9.17
CA GLY A 21 11.28 3.69 -9.34
C GLY A 21 10.84 4.57 -8.16
N PHE A 22 11.75 5.30 -7.49
CA PHE A 22 11.36 6.14 -6.34
C PHE A 22 10.44 7.32 -6.72
N THR A 23 10.46 7.72 -7.98
CA THR A 23 9.58 8.77 -8.53
C THR A 23 9.12 8.34 -9.92
N TRP A 24 7.98 8.87 -10.38
CA TRP A 24 7.49 8.61 -11.73
C TRP A 24 8.52 8.96 -12.80
N ILE A 25 9.23 10.09 -12.67
CA ILE A 25 10.25 10.52 -13.65
C ILE A 25 11.44 9.54 -13.72
N ALA A 26 11.77 8.86 -12.63
CA ALA A 26 12.90 7.92 -12.59
C ALA A 26 12.65 6.68 -13.46
N SER A 27 11.41 6.19 -13.51
CA SER A 27 11.00 5.11 -14.42
C SER A 27 9.47 5.11 -14.54
N PRO A 28 8.91 5.81 -15.54
CA PRO A 28 7.45 5.89 -15.72
C PRO A 28 6.81 4.51 -15.87
N ALA A 29 7.46 3.66 -16.68
CA ALA A 29 7.01 2.31 -16.95
C ALA A 29 6.96 1.43 -15.69
N CYS A 30 7.91 1.57 -14.76
CA CYS A 30 7.89 0.84 -13.49
C CYS A 30 6.64 1.18 -12.67
N THR A 31 6.33 2.47 -12.55
CA THR A 31 5.15 2.94 -11.79
C THR A 31 3.82 2.65 -12.48
N GLU A 32 3.72 2.82 -13.81
CA GLU A 32 2.46 2.62 -14.54
C GLU A 32 2.11 1.13 -14.68
N LEU A 33 3.12 0.28 -14.90
CA LEU A 33 2.92 -1.15 -14.98
C LEU A 33 2.38 -1.72 -13.67
N GLU A 34 2.91 -1.27 -12.53
CA GLU A 34 2.43 -1.67 -11.21
C GLU A 34 0.94 -1.40 -11.03
N VAL A 35 0.49 -0.18 -11.37
CA VAL A 35 -0.93 0.21 -11.27
C VAL A 35 -1.82 -0.70 -12.11
N VAL A 36 -1.44 -0.97 -13.36
CA VAL A 36 -2.23 -1.82 -14.28
C VAL A 36 -2.27 -3.27 -13.80
N MET A 37 -1.13 -3.82 -13.35
CA MET A 37 -1.08 -5.20 -12.83
C MET A 37 -1.97 -5.39 -11.60
N LEU A 38 -1.99 -4.40 -10.69
CA LEU A 38 -2.81 -4.46 -9.49
C LEU A 38 -4.31 -4.27 -9.79
N ASP A 39 -4.66 -3.51 -10.82
CA ASP A 39 -6.04 -3.46 -11.32
C ASP A 39 -6.47 -4.80 -11.92
N TRP A 40 -5.59 -5.50 -12.65
CA TRP A 40 -5.88 -6.85 -13.14
C TRP A 40 -6.08 -7.83 -11.99
N LEU A 41 -5.20 -7.79 -10.98
CA LEU A 41 -5.33 -8.61 -9.79
C LEU A 41 -6.64 -8.31 -9.03
N GLY A 42 -6.97 -7.03 -8.84
CA GLY A 42 -8.20 -6.62 -8.19
C GLY A 42 -9.45 -7.12 -8.92
N LYS A 43 -9.45 -7.08 -10.26
CA LYS A 43 -10.53 -7.65 -11.09
C LYS A 43 -10.60 -9.17 -10.99
N MET A 44 -9.46 -9.86 -10.95
CA MET A 44 -9.42 -11.33 -10.79
C MET A 44 -9.94 -11.78 -9.42
N LEU A 45 -9.77 -10.95 -8.39
CA LEU A 45 -10.29 -11.18 -7.04
C LEU A 45 -11.70 -10.64 -6.81
N ASP A 46 -12.34 -10.09 -7.84
CA ASP A 46 -13.65 -9.44 -7.77
C ASP A 46 -13.75 -8.36 -6.67
N LEU A 47 -12.69 -7.55 -6.54
CA LEU A 47 -12.66 -6.47 -5.55
C LEU A 47 -13.60 -5.33 -5.95
N PRO A 48 -14.22 -4.65 -4.95
CA PRO A 48 -15.06 -3.48 -5.20
C PRO A 48 -14.33 -2.40 -6.01
N ALA A 49 -15.07 -1.74 -6.91
CA ALA A 49 -14.54 -0.67 -7.77
C ALA A 49 -13.72 0.42 -7.04
N PRO A 50 -14.04 0.86 -5.80
CA PRO A 50 -13.23 1.83 -5.07
C PRO A 50 -11.77 1.43 -4.81
N PHE A 51 -11.41 0.14 -4.92
CA PHE A 51 -10.03 -0.35 -4.78
C PHE A 51 -9.25 -0.34 -6.11
N LEU A 52 -9.95 -0.21 -7.25
CA LEU A 52 -9.34 -0.21 -8.58
C LEU A 52 -8.95 1.21 -8.96
N ALA A 53 -7.71 1.41 -9.40
CA ALA A 53 -7.21 2.70 -9.88
C ALA A 53 -7.97 3.17 -11.14
N CYS A 54 -8.33 2.23 -12.03
CA CYS A 54 -9.10 2.53 -13.25
C CYS A 54 -10.52 3.05 -12.99
N SER A 55 -11.04 2.99 -11.75
CA SER A 55 -12.39 3.44 -11.41
C SER A 55 -12.53 4.98 -11.36
N GLY A 56 -11.42 5.73 -11.43
CA GLY A 56 -11.41 7.18 -11.24
C GLY A 56 -11.67 7.63 -9.80
N GLY A 57 -11.74 6.67 -8.85
CA GLY A 57 -11.82 6.92 -7.42
C GLY A 57 -10.49 7.36 -6.81
N LYS A 58 -10.47 7.57 -5.48
CA LYS A 58 -9.26 7.92 -4.71
C LYS A 58 -8.44 6.71 -4.26
N GLY A 59 -8.79 5.50 -4.73
CA GLY A 59 -8.15 4.24 -4.35
C GLY A 59 -7.15 3.74 -5.39
N GLY A 60 -6.58 2.58 -5.11
CA GLY A 60 -5.58 1.91 -5.95
C GLY A 60 -4.80 0.86 -5.15
N GLY A 61 -3.99 0.07 -5.86
CA GLY A 61 -3.07 -0.89 -5.26
C GLY A 61 -1.62 -0.41 -5.27
N VAL A 62 -0.80 -0.98 -4.38
CA VAL A 62 0.66 -0.92 -4.42
C VAL A 62 1.26 -2.28 -4.04
N ILE A 63 2.39 -2.66 -4.64
CA ILE A 63 3.17 -3.85 -4.29
C ILE A 63 4.01 -3.52 -3.05
N GLN A 64 3.89 -4.36 -2.03
CA GLN A 64 4.72 -4.29 -0.81
C GLN A 64 5.65 -5.49 -0.75
N GLY A 65 6.80 -5.35 -0.09
CA GLY A 65 7.77 -6.44 0.01
C GLY A 65 7.23 -7.63 0.79
N THR A 66 6.44 -7.36 1.83
CA THR A 66 5.78 -8.41 2.63
C THR A 66 4.40 -8.00 3.12
N ALA A 67 3.60 -8.99 3.53
CA ALA A 67 2.32 -8.73 4.21
C ALA A 67 2.51 -7.97 5.54
N SER A 68 3.60 -8.22 6.27
CA SER A 68 3.93 -7.51 7.52
C SER A 68 4.22 -6.02 7.30
N GLU A 69 4.89 -5.68 6.19
CA GLU A 69 5.07 -4.28 5.80
C GLU A 69 3.75 -3.63 5.41
N ALA A 70 2.90 -4.34 4.65
CA ALA A 70 1.59 -3.83 4.26
C ALA A 70 0.69 -3.53 5.47
N THR A 71 0.67 -4.41 6.48
CA THR A 71 -0.10 -4.19 7.73
C THR A 71 0.47 -3.03 8.54
N LEU A 72 1.80 -2.89 8.62
CA LEU A 72 2.44 -1.75 9.26
C LEU A 72 2.09 -0.43 8.57
N VAL A 73 2.15 -0.37 7.24
CA VAL A 73 1.77 0.82 6.45
C VAL A 73 0.31 1.18 6.70
N ALA A 74 -0.59 0.20 6.71
CA ALA A 74 -2.00 0.41 7.01
C ALA A 74 -2.21 1.00 8.42
N LEU A 75 -1.52 0.46 9.43
CA LEU A 75 -1.61 0.95 10.82
C LEU A 75 -1.05 2.37 10.94
N LEU A 76 0.07 2.68 10.29
CA LEU A 76 0.65 4.03 10.28
C LEU A 76 -0.29 5.05 9.59
N GLY A 77 -0.90 4.67 8.46
CA GLY A 77 -1.91 5.49 7.79
C GLY A 77 -3.13 5.75 8.68
N ALA A 78 -3.62 4.72 9.37
CA ALA A 78 -4.73 4.85 10.32
C ALA A 78 -4.36 5.74 11.51
N LYS A 79 -3.18 5.54 12.11
CA LYS A 79 -2.64 6.38 13.19
C LYS A 79 -2.57 7.85 12.78
N ALA A 80 -1.97 8.16 11.62
CA ALA A 80 -1.83 9.53 11.14
C ALA A 80 -3.21 10.20 10.88
N LYS A 81 -4.15 9.46 10.30
CA LYS A 81 -5.52 9.93 10.08
C LYS A 81 -6.24 10.22 11.39
N MET A 82 -6.11 9.34 12.39
CA MET A 82 -6.73 9.53 13.70
C MET A 82 -6.13 10.69 14.48
N ILE A 83 -4.81 10.87 14.44
CA ILE A 83 -4.16 12.03 15.07
C ILE A 83 -4.71 13.34 14.52
N ARG A 84 -4.82 13.46 13.18
CA ARG A 84 -5.37 14.67 12.54
C ARG A 84 -6.81 14.94 13.00
N ARG A 85 -7.65 13.92 12.97
CA ARG A 85 -9.05 14.02 13.40
C ARG A 85 -9.18 14.44 14.87
N VAL A 86 -8.43 13.81 15.78
CA VAL A 86 -8.52 14.14 17.21
C VAL A 86 -7.97 15.54 17.50
N LYS A 87 -6.97 16.01 16.75
CA LYS A 87 -6.50 17.40 16.85
C LYS A 87 -7.53 18.42 16.40
N GLU A 88 -8.37 18.09 15.41
CA GLU A 88 -9.49 18.96 15.01
C GLU A 88 -10.55 19.07 16.11
N GLU A 89 -10.79 17.98 16.85
CA GLU A 89 -11.76 17.93 17.96
C GLU A 89 -11.19 18.50 19.28
N HIS A 90 -9.89 18.32 19.53
CA HIS A 90 -9.17 18.75 20.73
C HIS A 90 -7.82 19.42 20.38
N PRO A 91 -7.83 20.71 20.02
CA PRO A 91 -6.63 21.44 19.59
C PRO A 91 -5.54 21.53 20.67
N ASP A 92 -5.93 21.44 21.94
CA ASP A 92 -5.05 21.61 23.09
C ASP A 92 -4.23 20.35 23.40
N TRP A 93 -4.59 19.21 22.81
CA TRP A 93 -3.93 17.94 23.09
C TRP A 93 -2.66 17.79 22.24
N SER A 94 -1.56 17.40 22.88
CA SER A 94 -0.33 17.09 22.17
C SER A 94 -0.46 15.78 21.39
N ASP A 95 0.39 15.58 20.37
CA ASP A 95 0.45 14.29 19.65
C ASP A 95 0.72 13.13 20.61
N TYR A 96 1.52 13.36 21.65
CA TYR A 96 1.80 12.36 22.68
C TYR A 96 0.53 11.96 23.45
N ASP A 97 -0.31 12.93 23.80
CA ASP A 97 -1.56 12.70 24.52
C ASP A 97 -2.58 11.89 23.73
N ILE A 98 -2.57 12.04 22.40
CA ILE A 98 -3.43 11.32 21.49
C ILE A 98 -2.90 9.90 21.29
N VAL A 99 -1.60 9.77 20.97
CA VAL A 99 -0.98 8.47 20.66
C VAL A 99 -1.07 7.51 21.84
N ARG A 100 -0.88 7.98 23.08
CA ARG A 100 -1.01 7.12 24.28
C ARG A 100 -2.41 6.52 24.48
N LYS A 101 -3.43 7.07 23.82
CA LYS A 101 -4.83 6.61 23.91
C LYS A 101 -5.24 5.74 22.73
N LEU A 102 -4.40 5.59 21.70
CA LEU A 102 -4.72 4.75 20.55
C LEU A 102 -4.56 3.27 20.89
N VAL A 103 -5.54 2.47 20.47
CA VAL A 103 -5.54 1.01 20.63
C VAL A 103 -5.91 0.38 19.29
N GLY A 104 -5.11 -0.57 18.83
CA GLY A 104 -5.41 -1.42 17.68
C GLY A 104 -5.86 -2.80 18.15
N TYR A 105 -6.72 -3.45 17.38
CA TYR A 105 -7.24 -4.79 17.67
C TYR A 105 -6.90 -5.74 16.52
N CYS A 106 -6.60 -6.99 16.85
CA CYS A 106 -6.45 -8.09 15.91
C CYS A 106 -7.10 -9.35 16.49
N SER A 107 -7.27 -10.39 15.66
CA SER A 107 -7.67 -11.71 16.17
C SER A 107 -6.55 -12.29 17.05
N ASP A 108 -6.93 -13.17 17.96
CA ASP A 108 -6.05 -14.04 18.74
C ASP A 108 -5.24 -15.03 17.88
N GLN A 109 -5.61 -15.23 16.61
CA GLN A 109 -4.93 -16.10 15.64
C GLN A 109 -4.04 -15.32 14.65
N ALA A 110 -3.88 -14.01 14.85
CA ALA A 110 -3.15 -13.13 13.95
C ALA A 110 -1.62 -13.26 14.05
#